data_AF-A0A1Y2IJT3-F1
#
_entry.id   AF-A0A1Y2IJT3-F1
#
_cell.length_a   1.000
_cell.length_b   1.000
_cell.length_c   1.000
_cell.angle_alpha   90.00
_cell.angle_beta   90.00
_cell.angle_gamma   90.00
#
_symmetry.space_group_name_H-M   'P 1'
#
loop_
_entity.id
_entity.type
_entity.pdbx_description
1 polymer ?
#
loop_
_entity_poly.entity_id
_entity_poly.type
_entity_poly.pdbx_seq_one_letter_code
_entity_poly.pdbx_strand_id
1 'polypeptide(L)'
;MLTHIPFPPLPAPPSWFPGHMLQFQRMLPTLLNKTDVVLELRDARLPLTSINRNFEGALQKWRRERGKEIPTGAFSAVDASATTPMAGPSTGPACQRIVVFSKRDLVPEWGIKPFQRAMAAKYPDQSVFFASWNNRRDIKALNELLVNVAREHPHRPELNVLVVGMPNVGKSTLLNALRSIGIAGPTPKALRTSAQPGMTRVLSTRLKLSVDPLVYAYDSPGVMLPFLGKGDKGAERGVKLALIAGIKEGLYDTETLASYLLYRMNVLDPVSPAYLRLLPPDSSPVLYVQEFLELLAQRLCMLKRGGIPDTSRAAVWFIKWWREEGGLASAAAPALPASASGLGLQSWRRGWGFDLEWDVDAAESGRYDESMIQAKMEECIDRFEAAAEAEEREGGAISSTQVKKMAREIQRARQEMRSRARLAAKKGW
;
A
#
# COMPACT_ATOMS: atom_id res chain seq x y z
N MET A 1 17.63 27.46 -1.45
CA MET A 1 16.84 26.67 -2.43
C MET A 1 17.76 25.67 -3.08
N LEU A 2 17.36 24.40 -3.14
CA LEU A 2 18.11 23.36 -3.85
C LEU A 2 17.76 23.40 -5.34
N THR A 3 18.76 23.61 -6.20
CA THR A 3 18.56 23.70 -7.67
C THR A 3 18.77 22.36 -8.38
N HIS A 4 19.57 21.47 -7.81
CA HIS A 4 19.79 20.11 -8.30
C HIS A 4 19.83 19.15 -7.10
N ILE A 5 18.92 18.17 -7.09
CA ILE A 5 18.82 17.17 -6.02
C ILE A 5 19.23 15.82 -6.63
N PRO A 6 20.42 15.30 -6.34
CA PRO A 6 20.90 14.06 -6.93
C PRO A 6 20.09 12.88 -6.42
N PHE A 7 19.71 11.97 -7.32
CA PHE A 7 19.09 10.71 -6.94
C PHE A 7 20.12 9.82 -6.20
N PRO A 8 19.83 9.34 -4.99
CA PRO A 8 20.79 8.56 -4.23
C PRO A 8 20.93 7.15 -4.80
N PRO A 9 22.13 6.53 -4.71
CA PRO A 9 22.31 5.15 -5.13
C PRO A 9 21.45 4.22 -4.29
N LEU A 10 20.68 3.35 -4.94
CA LEU A 10 19.78 2.42 -4.25
C LEU A 10 20.33 1.00 -4.26
N PRO A 11 20.20 0.25 -3.15
CA PRO A 11 20.65 -1.13 -3.09
C PRO A 11 19.66 -2.02 -3.85
N ALA A 12 20.16 -3.13 -4.38
CA ALA A 12 19.32 -4.12 -5.04
C ALA A 12 18.22 -4.61 -4.09
N PRO A 13 16.98 -4.78 -4.58
CA PRO A 13 15.87 -5.21 -3.73
C PRO A 13 16.15 -6.61 -3.16
N PRO A 14 16.04 -6.82 -1.84
CA PRO A 14 16.28 -8.11 -1.23
C PRO A 14 15.19 -9.08 -1.67
N SER A 15 15.58 -10.34 -1.88
CA SER A 15 14.60 -11.41 -2.08
C SER A 15 13.98 -11.77 -0.73
N TRP A 16 12.83 -11.17 -0.42
CA TRP A 16 12.09 -11.47 0.81
C TRP A 16 10.65 -11.88 0.50
N PHE A 17 10.47 -13.15 0.16
CA PHE A 17 9.15 -13.76 0.01
C PHE A 17 9.08 -15.08 0.81
N PRO A 18 8.76 -15.00 2.10
CA PRO A 18 8.64 -16.18 2.96
C PRO A 18 7.67 -17.24 2.42
N GLY A 19 7.96 -18.51 2.68
CA GLY A 19 7.15 -19.63 2.18
C GLY A 19 5.66 -19.60 2.58
N HIS A 20 5.32 -18.98 3.71
CA HIS A 20 3.93 -18.81 4.13
C HIS A 20 3.14 -17.84 3.22
N MET A 21 3.81 -16.85 2.60
CA MET A 21 3.17 -15.96 1.63
C MET A 21 2.83 -16.71 0.34
N LEU A 22 3.74 -17.57 -0.12
CA LEU A 22 3.51 -18.46 -1.26
C LEU A 22 2.36 -19.45 -0.98
N GLN A 23 2.32 -20.01 0.23
CA GLN A 23 1.24 -20.90 0.64
C GLN A 23 -0.12 -20.19 0.62
N PHE A 24 -0.19 -18.97 1.16
CA PHE A 24 -1.41 -18.17 1.09
C PHE A 24 -1.85 -17.92 -0.36
N GLN A 25 -0.92 -17.52 -1.24
CA GLN A 25 -1.24 -17.27 -2.65
C GLN A 25 -1.84 -18.53 -3.34
N ARG A 26 -1.34 -19.72 -3.00
CA ARG A 26 -1.90 -20.99 -3.50
C ARG A 26 -3.28 -21.32 -2.93
N MET A 27 -3.55 -20.91 -1.69
CA MET A 27 -4.84 -21.14 -1.02
C MET A 27 -5.91 -20.10 -1.36
N LEU A 28 -5.51 -18.93 -1.89
CA LEU A 28 -6.40 -17.81 -2.16
C LEU A 28 -7.66 -18.19 -2.97
N PRO A 29 -7.59 -18.96 -4.07
CA PRO A 29 -8.80 -19.34 -4.81
C PRO A 29 -9.81 -20.11 -3.95
N THR A 30 -9.34 -21.03 -3.10
CA THR A 30 -10.20 -21.80 -2.20
C THR A 30 -10.84 -20.93 -1.11
N LEU A 31 -10.12 -19.91 -0.63
CA LEU A 31 -10.66 -18.95 0.35
C LEU A 31 -11.73 -18.06 -0.29
N LEU A 32 -11.50 -17.60 -1.51
CA LEU A 32 -12.45 -16.75 -2.25
C LEU A 32 -13.80 -17.43 -2.49
N ASN A 33 -13.83 -18.75 -2.67
CA ASN A 33 -15.09 -19.51 -2.79
C ASN A 33 -16.02 -19.30 -1.58
N LYS A 34 -15.46 -19.16 -0.38
CA LYS A 34 -16.18 -18.96 0.89
C LYS A 34 -16.27 -17.48 1.30
N THR A 35 -15.80 -16.57 0.45
CA THR A 35 -15.71 -15.14 0.74
C THR A 35 -16.82 -14.37 0.03
N ASP A 36 -17.42 -13.44 0.75
CA ASP A 36 -18.45 -12.53 0.26
C ASP A 36 -17.90 -11.12 0.08
N VAL A 37 -17.01 -10.71 0.99
CA VAL A 37 -16.32 -9.42 0.95
C VAL A 37 -14.81 -9.63 1.04
N VAL A 38 -14.07 -9.06 0.10
CA VAL A 38 -12.61 -8.96 0.20
C VAL A 38 -12.27 -7.58 0.74
N LEU A 39 -11.64 -7.56 1.91
CA LEU A 39 -11.13 -6.36 2.56
C LEU A 39 -9.62 -6.26 2.33
N GLU A 40 -9.20 -5.47 1.36
CA GLU A 40 -7.80 -5.29 1.00
C GLU A 40 -7.20 -4.10 1.73
N LEU A 41 -6.27 -4.36 2.65
CA LEU A 41 -5.60 -3.32 3.41
C LEU A 41 -4.32 -2.84 2.71
N ARG A 42 -4.20 -1.53 2.54
CA ARG A 42 -3.03 -0.83 2.00
C ARG A 42 -2.53 0.25 2.96
N ASP A 43 -1.30 0.70 2.81
CA ASP A 43 -0.77 1.84 3.57
C ASP A 43 -1.07 3.13 2.79
N ALA A 44 -1.73 4.11 3.42
CA ALA A 44 -2.13 5.34 2.75
C ALA A 44 -0.94 6.15 2.22
N ARG A 45 0.28 5.97 2.75
CA ARG A 45 1.48 6.69 2.28
C ARG A 45 2.12 6.07 1.03
N LEU A 46 1.67 4.88 0.65
CA LEU A 46 2.18 4.14 -0.52
C LEU A 46 1.02 3.45 -1.25
N PRO A 47 0.03 4.21 -1.75
CA PRO A 47 -1.25 3.64 -2.17
C PRO A 47 -1.19 2.83 -3.48
N LEU A 48 -0.26 3.13 -4.39
CA LEU A 48 -0.14 2.50 -5.71
C LEU A 48 0.89 1.37 -5.68
N THR A 49 2.09 1.60 -5.14
CA THR A 49 3.14 0.59 -5.03
C THR A 49 2.71 -0.58 -4.13
N SER A 50 1.73 -0.38 -3.24
CA SER A 50 1.16 -1.45 -2.41
C SER A 50 0.13 -2.35 -3.12
N ILE A 51 -0.26 -2.05 -4.37
CA ILE A 51 -1.16 -2.89 -5.17
C ILE A 51 -0.52 -4.26 -5.41
N ASN A 52 -1.15 -5.33 -4.94
CA ASN A 52 -0.68 -6.68 -5.21
C ASN A 52 -1.35 -7.28 -6.46
N ARG A 53 -0.72 -7.07 -7.63
CA ARG A 53 -1.24 -7.54 -8.93
C ARG A 53 -1.45 -9.06 -9.01
N ASN A 54 -0.78 -9.84 -8.16
CA ASN A 54 -0.97 -11.30 -8.14
C ASN A 54 -2.35 -11.75 -7.67
N PHE A 55 -3.11 -10.85 -7.03
CA PHE A 55 -4.48 -11.14 -6.60
C PHE A 55 -5.50 -10.89 -7.71
N GLU A 56 -5.20 -10.03 -8.69
CA GLU A 56 -6.17 -9.55 -9.67
C GLU A 56 -6.83 -10.69 -10.44
N GLY A 57 -6.04 -11.64 -10.97
CA GLY A 57 -6.60 -12.78 -11.72
C GLY A 57 -7.54 -13.64 -10.88
N ALA A 58 -7.24 -13.85 -9.60
CA ALA A 58 -8.09 -14.62 -8.68
C ALA A 58 -9.36 -13.84 -8.29
N LEU A 59 -9.23 -12.53 -8.05
CA LEU A 59 -10.35 -11.65 -7.72
C LEU A 59 -11.31 -11.45 -8.89
N GLN A 60 -10.79 -11.26 -10.10
CA GLN A 60 -11.59 -11.16 -11.33
C GLN A 60 -12.38 -12.46 -11.57
N LYS A 61 -11.72 -13.62 -11.43
CA LYS A 61 -12.40 -14.92 -11.51
C LYS A 61 -13.51 -15.04 -10.46
N TRP A 62 -13.22 -14.70 -9.21
CA TRP A 62 -14.20 -14.73 -8.11
C TRP A 62 -15.41 -13.82 -8.36
N ARG A 63 -15.22 -12.62 -8.93
CA ARG A 63 -16.31 -11.71 -9.30
C ARG A 63 -17.15 -12.26 -10.45
N ARG A 64 -16.49 -12.77 -11.50
CA ARG A 64 -17.15 -13.36 -12.67
C ARG A 64 -18.03 -14.55 -12.29
N GLU A 65 -17.52 -15.48 -11.48
CA GLU A 65 -18.28 -16.65 -11.00
C GLU A 65 -19.51 -16.26 -10.15
N ARG A 66 -19.59 -15.01 -9.70
CA ARG A 66 -20.68 -14.43 -8.92
C ARG A 66 -21.58 -13.47 -9.72
N GLY A 67 -21.44 -13.44 -11.04
CA GLY A 67 -22.29 -12.64 -11.93
C GLY A 67 -22.06 -11.13 -11.84
N LYS A 68 -20.92 -10.69 -11.30
CA LYS A 68 -20.51 -9.29 -11.26
C LYS A 68 -19.42 -9.02 -12.30
N GLU A 69 -19.78 -9.14 -13.59
CA GLU A 69 -18.91 -8.73 -14.69
C GLU A 69 -19.00 -7.22 -14.92
N ILE A 70 -17.87 -6.61 -15.28
CA ILE A 70 -17.82 -5.31 -15.92
C ILE A 70 -17.68 -5.59 -17.42
N PRO A 71 -18.49 -4.98 -18.31
CA PRO A 71 -18.32 -5.16 -19.74
C PRO A 71 -16.87 -4.80 -20.13
N THR A 72 -16.11 -5.78 -20.60
CA THR A 72 -14.77 -5.59 -21.16
C THR A 72 -14.92 -4.80 -22.46
N GLY A 73 -14.89 -3.46 -22.37
CA GLY A 73 -15.06 -2.57 -23.53
C GLY A 73 -15.26 -1.08 -23.23
N ALA A 74 -15.53 -0.67 -22.00
CA ALA A 74 -15.81 0.74 -21.66
C ALA A 74 -14.56 1.60 -21.37
N PHE A 75 -13.44 1.36 -22.06
CA PHE A 75 -12.25 2.22 -21.99
C PHE A 75 -12.26 3.37 -23.00
N SER A 76 -13.43 3.75 -23.52
CA SER A 76 -13.57 4.92 -24.38
C SER A 76 -14.83 5.71 -24.03
N ALA A 77 -14.63 7.03 -23.94
CA ALA A 77 -15.61 8.10 -23.79
C ALA A 77 -16.29 8.26 -22.41
N VAL A 78 -15.72 9.22 -21.67
CA VAL A 78 -16.33 10.23 -20.80
C VAL A 78 -17.87 10.33 -20.89
N ASP A 79 -18.53 10.20 -19.74
CA ASP A 79 -19.63 11.09 -19.36
C ASP A 79 -19.67 11.24 -17.84
N ALA A 80 -19.18 12.40 -17.38
CA ALA A 80 -19.12 12.81 -15.99
C ALA A 80 -20.49 13.37 -15.56
N SER A 81 -21.46 12.50 -15.36
CA SER A 81 -22.75 12.84 -14.73
C SER A 81 -23.51 11.57 -14.36
N ALA A 82 -23.08 10.87 -13.32
CA ALA A 82 -23.89 9.85 -12.69
C ALA A 82 -23.73 9.92 -11.17
N THR A 83 -24.66 10.65 -10.57
CA THR A 83 -25.09 10.50 -9.18
C THR A 83 -25.16 9.01 -8.86
N THR A 84 -24.51 8.59 -7.78
CA THR A 84 -24.55 7.21 -7.27
C THR A 84 -26.00 6.71 -7.30
N PRO A 85 -26.37 5.72 -8.13
CA PRO A 85 -27.71 5.18 -8.04
C PRO A 85 -27.81 4.50 -6.68
N MET A 86 -28.78 4.92 -5.87
CA MET A 86 -29.23 4.15 -4.73
C MET A 86 -29.67 2.79 -5.26
N ALA A 87 -28.78 1.80 -5.16
CA ALA A 87 -29.04 0.45 -5.60
C ALA A 87 -30.16 -0.12 -4.72
N GLY A 88 -31.28 -0.50 -5.33
CA GLY A 88 -32.24 -1.40 -4.70
C GLY A 88 -31.55 -2.72 -4.29
N PRO A 89 -32.22 -3.57 -3.48
CA PRO A 89 -31.62 -4.81 -2.99
C PRO A 89 -31.07 -5.64 -4.15
N SER A 90 -29.75 -5.79 -4.22
CA SER A 90 -29.09 -6.52 -5.29
C SER A 90 -29.40 -8.00 -5.13
N THR A 91 -30.10 -8.58 -6.11
CA THR A 91 -30.52 -9.99 -6.13
C THR A 91 -29.37 -10.97 -6.37
N GLY A 92 -28.14 -10.47 -6.55
CA GLY A 92 -26.92 -11.26 -6.75
C GLY A 92 -26.17 -11.61 -5.46
N PRO A 93 -25.26 -12.60 -5.50
CA PRO A 93 -24.42 -12.93 -4.35
C PRO A 93 -23.53 -11.75 -3.92
N ALA A 94 -23.43 -11.55 -2.60
CA ALA A 94 -22.48 -10.61 -2.01
C ALA A 94 -21.08 -10.87 -2.56
N CYS A 95 -20.55 -9.85 -3.22
CA CYS A 95 -19.27 -9.89 -3.91
C CYS A 95 -18.80 -8.44 -4.01
N GLN A 96 -18.05 -7.99 -3.00
CA GLN A 96 -17.55 -6.63 -2.93
C GLN A 96 -16.07 -6.63 -2.55
N ARG A 97 -15.30 -5.85 -3.29
CA ARG A 97 -13.92 -5.52 -2.95
C ARG A 97 -13.90 -4.14 -2.30
N ILE A 98 -13.40 -4.08 -1.07
CA ILE A 98 -13.21 -2.84 -0.33
C ILE A 98 -11.72 -2.69 -0.09
N VAL A 99 -11.12 -1.68 -0.70
CA VAL A 99 -9.73 -1.29 -0.44
C VAL A 99 -9.73 -0.30 0.70
N VAL A 100 -9.11 -0.68 1.82
CA VAL A 100 -8.96 0.18 2.99
C VAL A 100 -7.53 0.67 3.09
N PHE A 101 -7.34 1.97 2.95
CA PHE A 101 -6.07 2.64 3.21
C PHE A 101 -5.95 2.92 4.70
N SER A 102 -5.09 2.13 5.35
CA SER A 102 -4.68 2.30 6.74
C SER A 102 -3.78 3.52 6.93
N LYS A 103 -3.64 3.96 8.18
CA LYS A 103 -2.79 5.11 8.57
C LYS A 103 -3.26 6.41 7.92
N ARG A 104 -4.58 6.61 7.86
CA ARG A 104 -5.22 7.86 7.42
C ARG A 104 -4.64 9.09 8.13
N ASP A 105 -4.29 8.95 9.39
CA ASP A 105 -3.70 10.00 10.23
C ASP A 105 -2.30 10.46 9.77
N LEU A 106 -1.63 9.70 8.88
CA LEU A 106 -0.31 10.03 8.36
C LEU A 106 -0.34 10.60 6.94
N VAL A 107 -1.52 10.98 6.46
CA VAL A 107 -1.73 11.56 5.12
C VAL A 107 -2.68 12.74 5.22
N PRO A 108 -2.58 13.74 4.32
CA PRO A 108 -3.34 14.95 4.48
C PRO A 108 -4.81 14.79 4.04
N GLU A 109 -5.72 15.42 4.78
CA GLU A 109 -7.17 15.31 4.53
C GLU A 109 -7.59 15.86 3.16
N TRP A 110 -6.91 16.89 2.64
CA TRP A 110 -7.21 17.50 1.34
C TRP A 110 -7.09 16.52 0.16
N GLY A 111 -6.24 15.50 0.28
CA GLY A 111 -6.00 14.53 -0.79
C GLY A 111 -6.99 13.37 -0.80
N ILE A 112 -7.68 13.10 0.31
CA ILE A 112 -8.47 11.88 0.50
C ILE A 112 -9.63 11.79 -0.50
N LYS A 113 -10.48 12.82 -0.57
CA LYS A 113 -11.64 12.83 -1.48
C LYS A 113 -11.25 12.83 -2.97
N PRO A 114 -10.32 13.70 -3.44
CA PRO A 114 -9.78 13.61 -4.78
C PRO A 114 -9.30 12.21 -5.15
N PHE A 115 -8.52 11.59 -4.26
CA PHE A 115 -7.97 10.26 -4.51
C PHE A 115 -9.04 9.17 -4.53
N GLN A 116 -10.05 9.24 -3.67
CA GLN A 116 -11.19 8.33 -3.72
C GLN A 116 -11.91 8.41 -5.08
N ARG A 117 -12.12 9.62 -5.61
CA ARG A 117 -12.74 9.82 -6.94
C ARG A 117 -11.85 9.30 -8.07
N ALA A 118 -10.56 9.64 -8.05
CA ALA A 118 -9.58 9.17 -9.02
C ALA A 118 -9.50 7.64 -9.06
N MET A 119 -9.45 7.00 -7.89
CA MET A 119 -9.44 5.54 -7.78
C MET A 119 -10.76 4.91 -8.21
N ALA A 120 -11.90 5.54 -7.94
CA ALA A 120 -13.21 5.06 -8.39
C ALA A 120 -13.36 5.15 -9.92
N ALA A 121 -12.81 6.21 -10.53
CA ALA A 121 -12.77 6.35 -11.99
C ALA A 121 -11.89 5.25 -12.62
N LYS A 122 -10.72 4.97 -12.04
CA LYS A 122 -9.80 3.97 -12.58
C LYS A 122 -10.22 2.52 -12.30
N TYR A 123 -10.73 2.24 -11.10
CA TYR A 123 -11.08 0.90 -10.63
C TYR A 123 -12.52 0.89 -10.11
N PRO A 124 -13.53 0.89 -11.01
CA PRO A 124 -14.94 0.94 -10.62
C PRO A 124 -15.41 -0.35 -9.92
N ASP A 125 -14.61 -1.41 -9.92
CA ASP A 125 -14.91 -2.68 -9.25
C ASP A 125 -14.67 -2.68 -7.74
N GLN A 126 -13.98 -1.68 -7.23
CA GLN A 126 -13.62 -1.58 -5.83
C GLN A 126 -14.14 -0.28 -5.21
N SER A 127 -14.47 -0.37 -3.93
CA SER A 127 -14.75 0.79 -3.11
C SER A 127 -13.52 1.15 -2.29
N VAL A 128 -13.29 2.44 -2.07
CA VAL A 128 -12.11 2.94 -1.34
C VAL A 128 -12.52 3.58 -0.02
N PHE A 129 -11.88 3.14 1.06
CA PHE A 129 -12.11 3.65 2.42
C PHE A 129 -10.79 4.03 3.08
N PHE A 130 -10.77 5.11 3.86
CA PHE A 130 -9.60 5.54 4.62
C PHE A 130 -9.86 5.36 6.11
N ALA A 131 -8.90 4.78 6.83
CA ALA A 131 -9.04 4.53 8.25
C ALA A 131 -7.73 4.67 9.02
N SER A 132 -7.83 5.22 10.24
CA SER A 132 -6.81 5.06 11.27
C SER A 132 -7.26 4.05 12.32
N TRP A 133 -6.40 3.10 12.68
CA TRP A 133 -6.68 2.12 13.73
C TRP A 133 -6.70 2.74 15.13
N ASN A 134 -6.18 3.96 15.27
CA ASN A 134 -6.24 4.73 16.50
C ASN A 134 -7.54 5.55 16.61
N ASN A 135 -8.29 5.68 15.50
CA ASN A 135 -9.54 6.44 15.46
C ASN A 135 -10.76 5.52 15.54
N ARG A 136 -11.43 5.54 16.69
CA ARG A 136 -12.64 4.73 16.91
C ARG A 136 -13.77 5.05 15.93
N ARG A 137 -13.86 6.30 15.44
CA ARG A 137 -14.89 6.69 14.46
C ARG A 137 -14.69 6.00 13.12
N ASP A 138 -13.44 5.91 12.64
CA ASP A 138 -13.11 5.24 11.39
C ASP A 138 -13.41 3.74 11.46
N ILE A 139 -13.04 3.08 12.57
CA ILE A 139 -13.31 1.66 12.78
C ILE A 139 -14.82 1.42 12.88
N LYS A 140 -15.57 2.31 13.55
CA LYS A 140 -17.03 2.23 13.62
C LYS A 140 -17.67 2.37 12.24
N ALA A 141 -17.25 3.35 11.45
CA ALA A 141 -17.75 3.55 10.10
C ALA A 141 -17.45 2.34 9.18
N LEU A 142 -16.26 1.75 9.31
CA LEU A 142 -15.92 0.52 8.58
C LEU A 142 -16.77 -0.68 9.04
N ASN A 143 -17.02 -0.81 10.34
CA ASN A 143 -17.91 -1.84 10.87
C ASN A 143 -19.36 -1.65 10.38
N GLU A 144 -19.86 -0.40 10.39
CA GLU A 144 -21.18 -0.04 9.85
C GLU A 144 -21.29 -0.36 8.35
N LEU A 145 -20.22 -0.10 7.58
CA LEU A 145 -20.16 -0.48 6.16
C LEU A 145 -20.29 -2.00 5.98
N LEU A 146 -19.52 -2.81 6.72
CA LEU A 146 -19.62 -4.28 6.65
C LEU A 146 -20.99 -4.80 7.07
N VAL A 147 -21.58 -4.19 8.11
CA VAL A 147 -22.92 -4.52 8.60
C VAL A 147 -23.98 -4.16 7.55
N ASN A 148 -23.85 -3.03 6.86
CA ASN A 148 -24.77 -2.64 5.79
C ASN A 148 -24.71 -3.61 4.61
N VAL A 149 -23.52 -4.04 4.20
CA VAL A 149 -23.37 -5.09 3.17
C VAL A 149 -24.07 -6.39 3.58
N ALA A 150 -23.98 -6.78 4.86
CA ALA A 150 -24.70 -7.95 5.35
C ALA A 150 -26.23 -7.75 5.30
N ARG A 151 -26.73 -6.56 5.67
CA ARG A 151 -28.17 -6.23 5.64
C ARG A 151 -28.74 -6.18 4.23
N GLU A 152 -27.96 -5.74 3.24
CA GLU A 152 -28.35 -5.74 1.82
C GLU A 152 -28.53 -7.16 1.26
N HIS A 153 -28.01 -8.19 1.95
CA HIS A 153 -28.09 -9.59 1.53
C HIS A 153 -28.78 -10.46 2.60
N PRO A 154 -30.06 -10.21 2.94
CA PRO A 154 -30.75 -10.83 4.07
C PRO A 154 -30.94 -12.36 3.91
N HIS A 155 -30.88 -12.89 2.69
CA HIS A 155 -30.97 -14.32 2.42
C HIS A 155 -29.70 -15.09 2.79
N ARG A 156 -28.60 -14.39 3.13
CA ARG A 156 -27.37 -15.01 3.62
C ARG A 156 -27.42 -15.09 5.14
N PRO A 157 -27.23 -16.29 5.75
CA PRO A 157 -27.22 -16.42 7.20
C PRO A 157 -26.02 -15.72 7.85
N GLU A 158 -24.95 -15.50 7.10
CA GLU A 158 -23.71 -14.89 7.58
C GLU A 158 -22.94 -14.25 6.42
N LEU A 159 -22.20 -13.18 6.73
CA LEU A 159 -21.28 -12.53 5.81
C LEU A 159 -19.84 -12.97 6.12
N ASN A 160 -19.13 -13.48 5.12
CA ASN A 160 -17.73 -13.89 5.25
C ASN A 160 -16.78 -12.87 4.61
N VAL A 161 -15.91 -12.30 5.44
CA VAL A 161 -14.91 -11.28 5.05
C VAL A 161 -13.51 -11.90 4.99
N LEU A 162 -12.81 -11.76 3.87
CA LEU A 162 -11.40 -12.12 3.76
C LEU A 162 -10.56 -10.85 3.87
N VAL A 163 -9.73 -10.73 4.91
CA VAL A 163 -8.80 -9.61 5.04
C VAL A 163 -7.48 -9.97 4.40
N VAL A 164 -7.06 -9.21 3.39
CA VAL A 164 -5.78 -9.37 2.68
C VAL A 164 -4.98 -8.08 2.70
N GLY A 165 -3.68 -8.15 2.41
CA GLY A 165 -2.83 -6.96 2.31
C GLY A 165 -1.39 -7.23 2.72
N MET A 166 -0.53 -6.23 2.51
CA MET A 166 0.91 -6.35 2.82
C MET A 166 1.17 -6.60 4.31
N PRO A 167 2.36 -7.08 4.69
CA PRO A 167 2.78 -7.08 6.08
C PRO A 167 2.70 -5.68 6.70
N ASN A 168 2.46 -5.61 8.02
CA ASN A 168 2.50 -4.37 8.82
C ASN A 168 1.52 -3.22 8.44
N VAL A 169 0.55 -3.47 7.56
CA VAL A 169 -0.61 -2.57 7.36
C VAL A 169 -1.63 -2.61 8.52
N GLY A 170 -1.46 -3.53 9.46
CA GLY A 170 -2.29 -3.62 10.67
C GLY A 170 -3.53 -4.53 10.58
N LYS A 171 -3.54 -5.54 9.70
CA LYS A 171 -4.66 -6.51 9.56
C LYS A 171 -5.17 -7.08 10.89
N SER A 172 -4.30 -7.69 11.68
CA SER A 172 -4.67 -8.29 12.95
C SER A 172 -5.08 -7.24 14.01
N THR A 173 -4.51 -6.03 13.93
CA THR A 173 -4.92 -4.89 14.78
C THR A 173 -6.34 -4.44 14.44
N LEU A 174 -6.64 -4.27 13.16
CA LEU A 174 -7.97 -3.93 12.66
C LEU A 174 -9.01 -4.97 13.10
N LEU A 175 -8.71 -6.26 12.93
CA LEU A 175 -9.65 -7.33 13.28
C LEU A 175 -10.00 -7.36 14.77
N ASN A 176 -9.01 -7.15 15.65
CA ASN A 176 -9.26 -6.98 17.08
C ASN A 176 -10.12 -5.74 17.36
N ALA A 177 -9.87 -4.63 16.65
CA ALA A 177 -10.63 -3.39 16.82
C ALA A 177 -12.08 -3.50 16.33
N LEU A 178 -12.33 -4.09 15.16
CA LEU A 178 -13.66 -4.36 14.62
C LEU A 178 -14.46 -5.25 15.57
N ARG A 179 -13.84 -6.32 16.09
CA ARG A 179 -14.47 -7.22 17.06
C ARG A 179 -14.89 -6.50 18.34
N SER A 180 -14.07 -5.58 18.83
CA SER A 180 -14.40 -4.77 20.01
C SER A 180 -15.55 -3.78 19.77
N ILE A 181 -15.84 -3.42 18.53
CA ILE A 181 -16.95 -2.51 18.18
C ILE A 181 -18.23 -3.29 17.85
N GLY A 182 -18.12 -4.38 17.08
CA GLY A 182 -19.28 -5.13 16.59
C GLY A 182 -19.84 -6.16 17.58
N ILE A 183 -19.14 -6.45 18.68
CA ILE A 183 -19.63 -7.33 19.76
C ILE A 183 -19.78 -6.51 21.04
N ALA A 184 -20.98 -6.54 21.63
CA ALA A 184 -21.24 -5.89 22.91
C ALA A 184 -20.45 -6.56 24.05
N GLY A 185 -19.87 -5.74 24.92
CA GLY A 185 -19.11 -6.19 26.09
C GLY A 185 -17.60 -6.34 25.86
N PRO A 186 -16.84 -6.69 26.91
CA PRO A 186 -15.39 -6.86 26.82
C PRO A 186 -15.03 -8.06 25.93
N THR A 187 -14.22 -7.83 24.90
CA THR A 187 -13.70 -8.88 24.04
C THR A 187 -12.18 -9.05 24.27
N PRO A 188 -11.69 -10.27 24.58
CA PRO A 188 -10.26 -10.49 24.68
C PRO A 188 -9.61 -10.36 23.29
N LYS A 189 -8.33 -9.94 23.26
CA LYS A 189 -7.54 -9.90 22.02
C LYS A 189 -7.45 -11.31 21.44
N ALA A 190 -8.06 -11.49 20.27
CA ALA A 190 -8.12 -12.80 19.60
C ALA A 190 -6.86 -13.07 18.77
N LEU A 191 -6.24 -12.01 18.23
CA LEU A 191 -5.06 -12.09 17.37
C LEU A 191 -3.85 -11.42 18.02
N ARG A 192 -2.68 -12.06 17.89
CA ARG A 192 -1.39 -11.46 18.29
C ARG A 192 -0.98 -10.39 17.29
N THR A 193 -0.49 -9.25 17.78
CA THR A 193 -0.02 -8.14 16.95
C THR A 193 1.45 -7.84 17.24
N SER A 194 2.20 -7.42 16.20
CA SER A 194 3.59 -6.96 16.31
C SER A 194 3.88 -5.98 15.18
N ALA A 195 4.88 -5.12 15.38
CA ALA A 195 5.45 -4.28 14.32
C ALA A 195 6.38 -5.09 13.38
N GLN A 196 6.76 -6.32 13.74
CA GLN A 196 7.61 -7.17 12.92
C GLN A 196 6.77 -7.89 11.84
N PRO A 197 7.19 -7.86 10.57
CA PRO A 197 6.41 -8.47 9.50
C PRO A 197 6.58 -10.01 9.51
N GLY A 198 5.54 -10.72 9.05
CA GLY A 198 5.53 -12.19 9.01
C GLY A 198 5.17 -12.87 10.34
N MET A 199 4.52 -12.16 11.26
CA MET A 199 3.98 -12.75 12.51
C MET A 199 2.79 -13.68 12.27
N THR A 200 1.82 -13.24 11.46
CA THR A 200 0.71 -14.10 11.02
C THR A 200 1.23 -15.05 9.96
N ARG A 201 1.63 -16.26 10.36
CA ARG A 201 2.24 -17.27 9.47
C ARG A 201 1.23 -18.28 8.92
N VAL A 202 0.08 -18.42 9.59
CA VAL A 202 -1.00 -19.34 9.23
C VAL A 202 -2.29 -18.53 9.17
N LEU A 203 -3.19 -18.90 8.26
CA LEU A 203 -4.53 -18.32 8.23
C LEU A 203 -5.18 -18.48 9.61
N SER A 204 -5.65 -17.39 10.19
CA SER A 204 -6.33 -17.46 11.48
C SER A 204 -7.61 -18.29 11.37
N THR A 205 -7.99 -18.90 12.49
CA THR A 205 -9.36 -19.38 12.69
C THR A 205 -10.36 -18.26 12.45
N ARG A 206 -11.54 -18.64 11.95
CA ARG A 206 -12.67 -17.75 11.65
C ARG A 206 -13.02 -16.88 12.87
N LEU A 207 -12.94 -15.56 12.73
CA LEU A 207 -13.18 -14.60 13.81
C LEU A 207 -14.56 -13.96 13.66
N LYS A 208 -15.39 -14.01 14.71
CA LYS A 208 -16.67 -13.28 14.73
C LYS A 208 -16.41 -11.79 14.98
N LEU A 209 -16.96 -10.94 14.11
CA LEU A 209 -16.89 -9.47 14.19
C LEU A 209 -18.20 -8.84 14.65
N SER A 210 -19.34 -9.38 14.22
CA SER A 210 -20.68 -8.90 14.58
C SER A 210 -21.60 -10.08 14.90
N VAL A 211 -22.54 -9.88 15.82
CA VAL A 211 -23.54 -10.88 16.23
C VAL A 211 -24.85 -10.71 15.47
N ASP A 212 -25.22 -9.47 15.15
CA ASP A 212 -26.45 -9.15 14.42
C ASP A 212 -26.24 -7.91 13.52
N PRO A 213 -26.15 -8.09 12.19
CA PRO A 213 -26.10 -9.35 11.46
C PRO A 213 -24.80 -10.13 11.71
N LEU A 214 -24.80 -11.43 11.45
CA LEU A 214 -23.62 -12.29 11.64
C LEU A 214 -22.53 -11.95 10.61
N VAL A 215 -21.41 -11.39 11.08
CA VAL A 215 -20.24 -11.09 10.25
C VAL A 215 -19.02 -11.80 10.81
N TYR A 216 -18.34 -12.55 9.95
CA TYR A 216 -17.09 -13.24 10.28
C TYR A 216 -15.96 -12.79 9.37
N ALA A 217 -14.74 -12.84 9.88
CA ALA A 217 -13.54 -12.53 9.12
C ALA A 217 -12.45 -13.59 9.25
N TYR A 218 -11.65 -13.72 8.20
CA TYR A 218 -10.43 -14.52 8.17
C TYR A 218 -9.22 -13.59 8.14
N ASP A 219 -8.28 -13.75 9.10
CA ASP A 219 -6.99 -13.05 9.05
C ASP A 219 -6.03 -13.83 8.14
N SER A 220 -5.49 -13.16 7.12
CA SER A 220 -4.45 -13.73 6.26
C SER A 220 -3.05 -13.38 6.76
N PRO A 221 -2.04 -14.21 6.47
CA PRO A 221 -0.66 -13.74 6.42
C PRO A 221 -0.55 -12.45 5.59
N GLY A 222 0.32 -11.55 6.01
CA GLY A 222 0.67 -10.41 5.16
C GLY A 222 1.37 -10.90 3.92
N VAL A 223 0.88 -10.55 2.74
CA VAL A 223 1.45 -11.02 1.47
C VAL A 223 2.04 -9.84 0.74
N MET A 224 3.36 -9.86 0.61
CA MET A 224 4.11 -8.89 -0.18
C MET A 224 3.99 -9.20 -1.68
N LEU A 225 4.41 -8.25 -2.52
CA LEU A 225 4.80 -8.53 -3.90
C LEU A 225 5.93 -9.59 -3.93
N PRO A 226 5.76 -10.72 -4.63
CA PRO A 226 6.77 -11.78 -4.73
C PRO A 226 8.01 -11.33 -5.51
N PHE A 227 7.85 -10.33 -6.37
CA PHE A 227 8.93 -9.70 -7.10
C PHE A 227 8.74 -8.19 -7.05
N LEU A 228 9.83 -7.49 -6.72
CA LEU A 228 9.86 -6.03 -6.65
C LEU A 228 10.29 -5.40 -7.98
N GLY A 229 10.55 -6.20 -9.02
CA GLY A 229 11.00 -5.74 -10.34
C GLY A 229 12.52 -5.70 -10.50
N LYS A 230 12.97 -5.18 -11.64
CA LYS A 230 14.39 -5.12 -12.04
C LYS A 230 14.94 -3.69 -12.01
N GLY A 231 16.26 -3.58 -11.87
CA GLY A 231 16.98 -2.30 -11.94
C GLY A 231 16.53 -1.28 -10.90
N ASP A 232 16.67 -0.01 -11.25
CA ASP A 232 16.45 1.12 -10.33
C ASP A 232 15.00 1.21 -9.86
N LYS A 233 14.03 0.93 -10.74
CA LYS A 233 12.60 0.88 -10.39
C LYS A 233 12.31 -0.15 -9.29
N GLY A 234 12.95 -1.31 -9.37
CA GLY A 234 12.78 -2.36 -8.37
C GLY A 234 13.49 -2.07 -7.05
N ALA A 235 14.66 -1.45 -7.13
CA ALA A 235 15.38 -0.95 -5.95
C ALA A 235 14.55 0.10 -5.21
N GLU A 236 13.98 1.07 -5.95
CA GLU A 236 13.15 2.14 -5.40
C GLU A 236 11.89 1.59 -4.73
N ARG A 237 11.14 0.68 -5.38
CA ARG A 237 9.98 0.04 -4.75
C ARG A 237 10.34 -0.67 -3.45
N GLY A 238 11.47 -1.37 -3.43
CA GLY A 238 11.94 -2.05 -2.23
C GLY A 238 12.27 -1.09 -1.08
N VAL A 239 12.93 0.03 -1.36
CA VAL A 239 13.21 1.08 -0.38
C VAL A 239 11.92 1.74 0.12
N LYS A 240 10.97 2.09 -0.76
CA LYS A 240 9.65 2.62 -0.40
C LYS A 240 8.91 1.67 0.56
N LEU A 241 8.89 0.37 0.23
CA LEU A 241 8.27 -0.66 1.06
C LEU A 241 8.99 -0.81 2.42
N ALA A 242 10.32 -0.71 2.46
CA ALA A 242 11.08 -0.77 3.70
C ALA A 242 10.76 0.44 4.60
N LEU A 243 10.64 1.65 4.03
CA LEU A 243 10.31 2.87 4.76
C LEU A 243 8.92 2.82 5.42
N ILE A 244 7.92 2.20 4.78
CA ILE A 244 6.60 1.98 5.41
C ILE A 244 6.53 0.78 6.36
N ALA A 245 7.67 0.13 6.62
CA ALA A 245 7.79 -1.12 7.39
C ALA A 245 7.10 -2.33 6.76
N GLY A 246 6.90 -2.37 5.44
CA GLY A 246 6.31 -3.53 4.75
C GLY A 246 7.26 -4.72 4.63
N ILE A 247 8.58 -4.49 4.76
CA ILE A 247 9.66 -5.48 4.65
C ILE A 247 10.31 -5.72 6.03
N LYS A 248 10.85 -6.92 6.25
CA LYS A 248 11.60 -7.25 7.48
C LYS A 248 12.73 -6.27 7.74
N GLU A 249 12.84 -5.81 8.98
CA GLU A 249 13.93 -4.93 9.43
C GLU A 249 15.30 -5.62 9.30
N GLY A 250 16.34 -4.82 9.04
CA GLY A 250 17.71 -5.28 8.83
C GLY A 250 18.01 -5.83 7.42
N LEU A 251 17.04 -5.88 6.51
CA LEU A 251 17.30 -6.22 5.10
C LEU A 251 17.90 -5.07 4.28
N TYR A 252 17.79 -3.85 4.80
CA TYR A 252 18.35 -2.65 4.22
C TYR A 252 19.21 -1.96 5.27
N ASP A 253 20.29 -1.35 4.80
CA ASP A 253 21.07 -0.41 5.59
C ASP A 253 20.22 0.83 5.92
N THR A 254 20.27 1.27 7.17
CA THR A 254 19.41 2.36 7.65
C THR A 254 19.85 3.72 7.15
N GLU A 255 21.15 3.95 6.93
CA GLU A 255 21.64 5.22 6.39
C GLU A 255 21.24 5.36 4.92
N THR A 256 21.22 4.25 4.19
CA THR A 256 20.71 4.18 2.81
C THR A 256 19.21 4.51 2.73
N LEU A 257 18.39 3.93 3.63
CA LEU A 257 16.98 4.28 3.72
C LEU A 257 16.79 5.76 4.09
N ALA A 258 17.58 6.29 5.03
CA ALA A 258 17.57 7.68 5.43
C ALA A 258 17.96 8.62 4.27
N SER A 259 18.94 8.22 3.45
CA SER A 259 19.39 8.95 2.26
C SER A 259 18.27 9.11 1.24
N TYR A 260 17.59 8.01 0.89
CA TYR A 260 16.42 8.07 0.00
C TYR A 260 15.28 8.89 0.60
N LEU A 261 15.02 8.77 1.90
CA LEU A 261 13.98 9.55 2.57
C LEU A 261 14.30 11.06 2.54
N LEU A 262 15.55 11.44 2.85
CA LEU A 262 16.03 12.82 2.76
C LEU A 262 15.87 13.38 1.35
N TYR A 263 16.32 12.61 0.34
CA TYR A 263 16.12 12.92 -1.08
C TYR A 263 14.64 13.20 -1.38
N ARG A 264 13.73 12.31 -0.98
CA ARG A 264 12.29 12.48 -1.26
C ARG A 264 11.70 13.72 -0.60
N MET A 265 12.11 14.05 0.61
CA MET A 265 11.63 15.25 1.29
C MET A 265 12.14 16.53 0.63
N ASN A 266 13.40 16.55 0.19
CA ASN A 266 13.97 17.66 -0.57
C ASN A 266 13.30 17.83 -1.94
N VAL A 267 12.97 16.72 -2.61
CA VAL A 267 12.25 16.76 -3.89
C VAL A 267 10.86 17.38 -3.69
N LEU A 268 10.13 16.96 -2.66
CA LEU A 268 8.78 17.48 -2.40
C LEU A 268 8.77 18.96 -2.03
N ASP A 269 9.77 19.42 -1.25
CA ASP A 269 9.94 20.83 -0.94
C ASP A 269 11.45 21.19 -0.87
N PRO A 270 12.02 21.81 -1.92
CA PRO A 270 13.43 22.17 -1.97
C PRO A 270 13.78 23.47 -1.22
N VAL A 271 12.76 24.15 -0.66
CA VAL A 271 12.93 25.44 0.03
C VAL A 271 12.82 25.24 1.54
N SER A 272 11.75 24.60 2.00
CA SER A 272 11.49 24.38 3.42
C SER A 272 11.04 22.93 3.71
N PRO A 273 11.86 21.92 3.39
CA PRO A 273 11.50 20.53 3.64
C PRO A 273 11.17 20.28 5.11
N ALA A 274 10.16 19.44 5.36
CA ALA A 274 9.60 19.24 6.70
C ALA A 274 10.58 18.70 7.75
N TYR A 275 11.75 18.17 7.36
CA TYR A 275 12.79 17.72 8.29
C TYR A 275 13.59 18.88 8.89
N LEU A 276 13.55 20.10 8.32
CA LEU A 276 14.33 21.23 8.84
C LEU A 276 14.01 21.54 10.30
N ARG A 277 12.75 21.36 10.71
CA ARG A 277 12.32 21.51 12.11
C ARG A 277 13.01 20.55 13.09
N LEU A 278 13.64 19.50 12.58
CA LEU A 278 14.36 18.48 13.36
C LEU A 278 15.84 18.84 13.56
N LEU A 279 16.36 19.79 12.78
CA LEU A 279 17.74 20.23 12.81
C LEU A 279 17.91 21.43 13.77
N PRO A 280 19.15 21.88 14.04
CA PRO A 280 19.37 23.14 14.74
C PRO A 280 18.64 24.31 14.08
N PRO A 281 18.22 25.34 14.84
CA PRO A 281 17.66 26.57 14.28
C PRO A 281 18.58 27.14 13.19
N ASP A 282 17.99 27.79 12.19
CA ASP A 282 18.70 28.41 11.05
C ASP A 282 19.42 27.44 10.09
N SER A 283 19.22 26.13 10.25
CA SER A 283 19.71 25.13 9.29
C SER A 283 19.07 25.33 7.91
N SER A 284 19.89 25.22 6.87
CA SER A 284 19.44 25.19 5.48
C SER A 284 19.16 23.75 5.01
N PRO A 285 18.39 23.54 3.92
CA PRO A 285 18.19 22.23 3.33
C PRO A 285 19.52 21.52 3.02
N VAL A 286 19.62 20.24 3.41
CA VAL A 286 20.83 19.42 3.32
C VAL A 286 20.66 18.35 2.24
N LEU A 287 21.66 18.16 1.39
CA LEU A 287 21.66 17.15 0.32
C LEU A 287 22.31 15.83 0.74
N TYR A 288 23.33 15.89 1.59
CA TYR A 288 24.12 14.72 1.96
C TYR A 288 23.62 14.12 3.27
N VAL A 289 23.32 12.82 3.23
CA VAL A 289 22.78 12.10 4.40
C VAL A 289 23.72 12.15 5.60
N GLN A 290 25.03 12.12 5.38
CA GLN A 290 26.02 12.16 6.46
C GLN A 290 25.91 13.46 7.27
N GLU A 291 25.94 14.60 6.59
CA GLU A 291 25.79 15.93 7.20
C GLU A 291 24.45 16.05 7.92
N PHE A 292 23.36 15.62 7.27
CA PHE A 292 22.03 15.61 7.88
C PHE A 292 21.99 14.80 9.18
N LEU A 293 22.54 13.59 9.17
CA LEU A 293 22.53 12.71 10.34
C LEU A 293 23.43 13.23 11.47
N GLU A 294 24.54 13.89 11.15
CA GLU A 294 25.40 14.55 12.15
C GLU A 294 24.68 15.71 12.83
N LEU A 295 24.04 16.59 12.06
CA LEU A 295 23.26 17.71 12.60
C LEU A 295 22.09 17.22 13.46
N LEU A 296 21.38 16.20 12.99
CA LEU A 296 20.28 15.59 13.73
C LEU A 296 20.77 14.94 15.03
N ALA A 297 21.86 14.17 14.96
CA ALA A 297 22.46 13.51 16.12
C ALA A 297 22.95 14.53 17.16
N GLN A 298 23.58 15.63 16.73
CA GLN A 298 23.97 16.73 17.62
C GLN A 298 22.74 17.37 18.28
N ARG A 299 21.72 17.72 17.49
CA ARG A 299 20.49 18.36 17.99
C ARG A 299 19.73 17.53 19.02
N LEU A 300 19.75 16.20 18.86
CA LEU A 300 19.07 15.24 19.72
C LEU A 300 20.00 14.59 20.77
N CYS A 301 21.23 15.08 20.91
CA CYS A 301 22.25 14.58 21.84
C CYS A 301 22.50 13.05 21.71
N MET A 302 22.45 12.53 20.48
CA MET A 302 22.79 11.15 20.17
C MET A 302 24.30 11.04 19.93
N LEU A 303 25.09 10.93 21.00
CA LEU A 303 26.55 10.91 20.94
C LEU A 303 27.13 9.56 21.38
N LYS A 304 28.18 9.12 20.71
CA LYS A 304 29.07 8.02 21.11
C LYS A 304 30.12 8.53 22.11
N ARG A 305 30.93 7.61 22.63
CA ARG A 305 32.09 7.96 23.48
C ARG A 305 33.01 8.94 22.73
N GLY A 306 33.50 9.95 23.45
CA GLY A 306 34.33 11.01 22.87
C GLY A 306 33.54 12.13 22.19
N GLY A 307 32.21 12.19 22.34
CA GLY A 307 31.39 13.28 21.80
C GLY A 307 31.10 13.16 20.29
N ILE A 308 31.41 12.02 19.69
CA ILE A 308 31.23 11.78 18.25
C ILE A 308 29.73 11.53 17.97
N PRO A 309 29.10 12.22 17.01
CA PRO A 309 27.70 11.98 16.65
C PRO A 309 27.41 10.52 16.24
N ASP A 310 26.30 9.97 16.74
CA ASP A 310 25.82 8.63 16.41
C ASP A 310 24.86 8.65 15.23
N THR A 311 25.41 8.67 14.01
CA THR A 311 24.64 8.72 12.76
C THR A 311 23.72 7.52 12.59
N SER A 312 24.15 6.33 12.99
CA SER A 312 23.36 5.10 12.86
C SER A 312 22.11 5.15 13.75
N ARG A 313 22.24 5.65 14.98
CA ARG A 313 21.10 5.88 15.88
C ARG A 313 20.17 6.98 15.35
N ALA A 314 20.74 8.05 14.81
CA ALA A 314 19.97 9.13 14.18
C ALA A 314 19.19 8.65 12.95
N ALA A 315 19.76 7.77 12.12
CA ALA A 315 19.10 7.19 10.95
C ALA A 315 17.87 6.35 11.34
N VAL A 316 18.02 5.47 12.34
CA VAL A 316 16.90 4.69 12.89
C VAL A 316 15.81 5.61 13.42
N TRP A 317 16.21 6.65 14.17
CA TRP A 317 15.26 7.62 14.71
C TRP A 317 14.53 8.39 13.62
N PHE A 318 15.24 8.84 12.58
CA PHE A 318 14.66 9.61 11.46
C PHE A 318 13.62 8.79 10.69
N ILE A 319 13.92 7.54 10.39
CA ILE A 319 12.96 6.61 9.75
C ILE A 319 11.74 6.41 10.64
N LYS A 320 11.94 6.24 11.96
CA LYS A 320 10.85 6.12 12.93
C LYS A 320 9.99 7.38 12.96
N TRP A 321 10.61 8.56 13.06
CA TRP A 321 9.92 9.85 13.02
C TRP A 321 9.06 9.98 11.75
N TRP A 322 9.59 9.60 10.58
CA TRP A 322 8.80 9.62 9.35
C TRP A 322 7.61 8.66 9.39
N ARG A 323 7.81 7.48 9.99
CA ARG A 323 6.76 6.48 10.13
C ARG A 323 5.62 6.92 11.04
N GLU A 324 5.86 7.82 11.98
CA GLU A 324 4.92 8.24 13.03
C GLU A 324 4.35 9.64 12.81
N GLU A 325 5.09 10.55 12.19
CA GLU A 325 4.70 11.96 12.00
C GLU A 325 5.12 12.51 10.64
N GLY A 326 6.34 12.19 10.20
CA GLY A 326 6.93 12.81 9.02
C GLY A 326 6.18 12.50 7.73
N GLY A 327 5.46 11.37 7.63
CA GLY A 327 4.57 11.08 6.50
C GLY A 327 3.56 12.21 6.25
N LEU A 328 2.87 12.66 7.30
CA LEU A 328 1.93 13.78 7.22
C LEU A 328 2.66 15.11 7.05
N ALA A 329 3.74 15.32 7.82
CA ALA A 329 4.48 16.58 7.77
C ALA A 329 5.15 16.84 6.41
N SER A 330 5.57 15.77 5.72
CA SER A 330 6.18 15.83 4.38
C SER A 330 5.17 16.01 3.25
N ALA A 331 3.88 15.77 3.51
CA ALA A 331 2.86 16.00 2.50
C ALA A 331 2.69 17.51 2.29
N ALA A 332 3.14 18.00 1.14
CA ALA A 332 3.11 19.42 0.81
C ALA A 332 1.65 19.89 0.67
N ALA A 333 1.20 20.75 1.58
CA ALA A 333 -0.15 21.29 1.61
C ALA A 333 -0.47 22.17 0.38
N PRO A 334 -1.76 22.32 0.02
CA PRO A 334 -2.23 23.07 -1.16
C PRO A 334 -2.05 24.58 -1.08
N ALA A 335 -1.73 25.15 0.09
CA ALA A 335 -1.53 26.58 0.23
C ALA A 335 -0.22 27.01 -0.44
N LEU A 336 -0.34 27.49 -1.67
CA LEU A 336 0.75 28.17 -2.37
C LEU A 336 1.05 29.48 -1.64
N PRO A 337 2.32 29.84 -1.39
CA PRO A 337 2.63 31.06 -0.65
C PRO A 337 2.02 32.26 -1.37
N ALA A 338 1.20 33.05 -0.67
CA ALA A 338 0.51 34.22 -1.22
C ALA A 338 1.46 35.28 -1.82
N SER A 339 2.76 35.20 -1.51
CA SER A 339 3.81 36.12 -1.95
C SER A 339 5.01 35.39 -2.57
N ALA A 340 4.80 34.33 -3.34
CA ALA A 340 5.87 33.67 -4.09
C ALA A 340 6.35 34.48 -5.32
N SER A 341 5.70 35.59 -5.64
CA SER A 341 6.13 36.57 -6.64
C SER A 341 7.49 37.22 -6.35
N GLY A 342 8.03 37.09 -5.12
CA GLY A 342 9.37 37.59 -4.75
C GLY A 342 10.51 36.58 -4.82
N LEU A 343 10.22 35.27 -5.01
CA LEU A 343 11.23 34.19 -4.95
C LEU A 343 11.59 33.58 -6.31
N GLY A 344 10.99 34.07 -7.41
CA GLY A 344 11.29 33.59 -8.77
C GLY A 344 10.90 32.13 -9.06
N LEU A 345 10.15 31.46 -8.17
CA LEU A 345 9.64 30.11 -8.40
C LEU A 345 8.52 30.14 -9.45
N GLN A 346 8.76 29.48 -10.58
CA GLN A 346 7.78 29.34 -11.67
C GLN A 346 6.84 28.14 -11.48
N SER A 347 7.23 27.16 -10.67
CA SER A 347 6.44 25.98 -10.35
C SER A 347 6.74 25.49 -8.93
N TRP A 348 5.78 24.77 -8.34
CA TRP A 348 5.95 24.11 -7.05
C TRP A 348 5.60 22.64 -7.15
N ARG A 349 6.45 21.82 -6.53
CA ARG A 349 6.20 20.39 -6.40
C ARG A 349 5.20 20.11 -5.30
N ARG A 350 4.25 19.23 -5.58
CA ARG A 350 3.23 18.76 -4.65
C ARG A 350 3.22 17.24 -4.67
N GLY A 351 2.72 16.66 -3.60
CA GLY A 351 2.65 15.22 -3.52
C GLY A 351 2.13 14.72 -2.20
N TRP A 352 1.90 13.42 -2.21
CA TRP A 352 1.42 12.66 -1.08
C TRP A 352 2.14 11.30 -1.05
N GLY A 353 2.85 11.07 0.05
CA GLY A 353 3.53 9.80 0.26
C GLY A 353 4.66 9.61 -0.75
N PHE A 354 4.86 8.38 -1.22
CA PHE A 354 5.92 8.08 -2.19
C PHE A 354 5.44 7.85 -3.62
N ASP A 355 4.13 7.70 -3.84
CA ASP A 355 3.58 7.33 -5.15
C ASP A 355 2.96 8.50 -5.91
N LEU A 356 2.56 9.56 -5.21
CA LEU A 356 1.84 10.69 -5.81
C LEU A 356 2.71 11.94 -5.75
N GLU A 357 3.10 12.45 -6.91
CA GLU A 357 3.95 13.63 -7.08
C GLU A 357 3.64 14.31 -8.43
N TRP A 358 3.47 15.63 -8.41
CA TRP A 358 3.26 16.44 -9.59
C TRP A 358 3.76 17.87 -9.37
N ASP A 359 3.96 18.59 -10.47
CA ASP A 359 4.29 20.01 -10.45
C ASP A 359 3.01 20.85 -10.68
N VAL A 360 2.96 22.01 -10.02
CA VAL A 360 1.92 23.02 -10.13
C VAL A 360 2.58 24.32 -10.58
N ASP A 361 2.20 24.84 -11.73
CA ASP A 361 2.80 26.06 -12.26
C ASP A 361 2.19 27.33 -11.65
N ALA A 362 2.92 28.46 -11.72
CA ALA A 362 2.44 29.78 -11.30
C ALA A 362 1.07 30.15 -11.89
N ALA A 363 0.82 29.77 -13.14
CA ALA A 363 -0.46 29.99 -13.81
C ALA A 363 -1.60 29.11 -13.24
N GLU A 364 -1.28 27.93 -12.70
CA GLU A 364 -2.23 26.99 -12.09
C GLU A 364 -2.50 27.33 -10.62
N SER A 365 -1.59 28.07 -9.96
CA SER A 365 -1.63 28.40 -8.53
C SER A 365 -2.93 29.06 -8.07
N GLY A 366 -3.55 29.90 -8.92
CA GLY A 366 -4.80 30.59 -8.59
C GLY A 366 -6.06 29.70 -8.67
N ARG A 367 -5.93 28.47 -9.19
CA ARG A 367 -7.04 27.52 -9.43
C ARG A 367 -6.78 26.15 -8.80
N TYR A 368 -5.89 26.07 -7.81
CA TYR A 368 -5.52 24.81 -7.17
C TYR A 368 -6.61 24.33 -6.21
N ASP A 369 -7.68 23.78 -6.78
CA ASP A 369 -8.85 23.28 -6.08
C ASP A 369 -8.91 21.74 -6.04
N GLU A 370 -9.97 21.21 -5.41
CA GLU A 370 -10.18 19.77 -5.26
C GLU A 370 -10.25 19.03 -6.63
N SER A 371 -10.74 19.70 -7.68
CA SER A 371 -10.88 19.13 -9.02
C SER A 371 -9.54 19.02 -9.75
N MET A 372 -8.70 20.04 -9.64
CA MET A 372 -7.34 20.01 -10.18
C MET A 372 -6.48 18.96 -9.47
N ILE A 373 -6.60 18.86 -8.15
CA ILE A 373 -5.91 17.82 -7.37
C ILE A 373 -6.34 16.42 -7.84
N GLN A 374 -7.64 16.22 -8.06
CA GLN A 374 -8.15 14.95 -8.59
C GLN A 374 -7.52 14.63 -9.95
N ALA A 375 -7.53 15.56 -10.89
CA ALA A 375 -6.95 15.35 -12.23
C ALA A 375 -5.45 15.00 -12.18
N LYS A 376 -4.67 15.70 -11.32
CA LYS A 376 -3.24 15.39 -11.14
C LYS A 376 -3.03 14.00 -10.51
N MET A 377 -3.92 13.57 -9.61
CA MET A 377 -3.88 12.22 -9.05
C MET A 377 -4.25 11.14 -10.09
N GLU A 378 -5.24 11.39 -10.94
CA GLU A 378 -5.59 10.52 -12.07
C GLU A 378 -4.38 10.34 -13.01
N GLU A 379 -3.70 11.43 -13.35
CA GLU A 379 -2.47 11.38 -14.16
C GLU A 379 -1.37 10.52 -13.50
N CYS A 380 -1.18 10.65 -12.18
CA CYS A 380 -0.22 9.83 -11.45
C CYS A 380 -0.59 8.33 -11.50
N ILE A 381 -1.87 8.01 -11.36
CA ILE A 381 -2.38 6.64 -11.42
C ILE A 381 -2.19 6.06 -12.83
N ASP A 382 -2.50 6.83 -13.87
CA ASP A 382 -2.33 6.40 -15.26
C ASP A 382 -0.86 6.16 -15.62
N ARG A 383 0.03 7.07 -15.17
CA ARG A 383 1.48 6.92 -15.33
C ARG A 383 1.98 5.65 -14.63
N PHE A 384 1.47 5.36 -13.44
CA PHE A 384 1.82 4.15 -12.68
C PHE A 384 1.37 2.88 -13.40
N GLU A 385 0.13 2.83 -13.90
CA GLU A 385 -0.39 1.69 -14.66
C GLU A 385 0.39 1.47 -15.96
N ALA A 386 0.61 2.52 -16.75
CA ALA A 386 1.38 2.42 -17.99
C ALA A 386 2.81 1.90 -17.74
N ALA A 387 3.44 2.36 -16.65
CA ALA A 387 4.76 1.87 -16.24
C ALA A 387 4.75 0.39 -15.81
N ALA A 388 3.71 -0.04 -15.12
CA ALA A 388 3.55 -1.42 -14.68
C ALA A 388 3.27 -2.37 -15.87
N GLU A 389 2.42 -1.97 -16.82
CA GLU A 389 2.16 -2.72 -18.04
C GLU A 389 3.40 -2.84 -18.92
N ALA A 390 4.21 -1.77 -19.02
CA ALA A 390 5.50 -1.82 -19.71
C ALA A 390 6.45 -2.82 -19.06
N GLU A 391 6.56 -2.79 -17.73
CA GLU A 391 7.40 -3.74 -16.99
C GLU A 391 6.90 -5.19 -17.14
N GLU A 392 5.59 -5.42 -17.17
CA GLU A 392 5.02 -6.75 -17.42
C GLU A 392 5.34 -7.25 -18.84
N ARG A 393 5.19 -6.40 -19.85
CA ARG A 393 5.57 -6.70 -21.26
C ARG A 393 7.05 -7.05 -21.41
N GLU A 394 7.91 -6.39 -20.64
CA GLU A 394 9.36 -6.64 -20.62
C GLU A 394 9.76 -7.89 -19.80
N GLY A 395 8.79 -8.66 -19.27
CA GLY A 395 9.06 -9.80 -18.41
C GLY A 395 9.69 -9.40 -17.07
N GLY A 396 9.46 -8.16 -16.64
CA GLY A 396 9.80 -7.60 -15.33
C GLY A 396 8.83 -8.01 -14.23
N ALA A 397 7.77 -8.76 -14.53
CA ALA A 397 6.86 -9.31 -13.53
C ALA A 397 7.39 -10.61 -12.86
N ILE A 398 8.41 -11.26 -13.45
CA ILE A 398 8.92 -12.57 -13.00
C ILE A 398 10.43 -12.48 -12.74
N SER A 399 10.85 -12.89 -11.55
CA SER A 399 12.26 -12.99 -11.18
C SER A 399 12.99 -14.02 -12.05
N SER A 400 14.25 -13.76 -12.39
CA SER A 400 15.13 -14.75 -13.06
C SER A 400 15.20 -16.08 -12.31
N THR A 401 15.07 -16.05 -10.98
CA THR A 401 15.00 -17.24 -10.11
C THR A 401 13.68 -18.00 -10.28
N GLN A 402 12.56 -17.29 -10.42
CA GLN A 402 11.25 -17.89 -10.68
C GLN A 402 11.21 -18.52 -12.08
N VAL A 403 11.78 -17.87 -13.09
CA VAL A 403 11.93 -18.43 -14.44
C VAL A 403 12.73 -19.73 -14.40
N LYS A 404 13.89 -19.73 -13.72
CA LYS A 404 14.72 -20.94 -13.54
C LYS A 404 13.98 -22.05 -12.79
N LYS A 405 13.19 -21.70 -11.76
CA LYS A 405 12.40 -22.67 -10.98
C LYS A 405 11.26 -23.26 -11.81
N MET A 406 10.51 -22.43 -12.54
CA MET A 406 9.43 -22.85 -13.43
C MET A 406 9.97 -23.76 -14.55
N ALA A 407 11.13 -23.43 -15.13
CA ALA A 407 11.81 -24.29 -16.10
C ALA A 407 12.18 -25.67 -15.49
N ARG A 408 12.69 -25.69 -14.25
CA ARG A 408 12.98 -26.94 -13.52
C ARG A 408 11.72 -27.75 -13.19
N GLU A 409 10.62 -27.10 -12.81
CA GLU A 409 9.34 -27.77 -12.53
C GLU A 409 8.71 -28.36 -13.79
N ILE A 410 8.73 -27.64 -14.92
CA ILE A 410 8.31 -28.16 -16.23
C ILE A 410 9.18 -29.35 -16.64
N GLN A 411 10.49 -29.28 -16.41
CA GLN A 411 11.40 -30.39 -16.70
C GLN A 411 11.11 -31.62 -15.84
N ARG A 412 10.84 -31.44 -14.53
CA ARG A 412 10.43 -32.52 -13.63
C ARG A 412 9.09 -33.13 -14.03
N ALA A 413 8.08 -32.31 -14.33
CA ALA A 413 6.78 -32.80 -14.79
C ALA A 413 6.88 -33.60 -16.11
N ARG A 414 7.73 -33.15 -17.05
CA ARG A 414 8.05 -33.90 -18.27
C ARG A 414 8.75 -35.23 -17.98
N GLN A 415 9.67 -35.26 -17.01
CA GLN A 415 10.35 -36.49 -16.58
C GLN A 415 9.37 -37.46 -15.90
N GLU A 416 8.50 -36.97 -15.02
CA GLU A 416 7.46 -37.75 -14.35
C GLU A 416 6.47 -38.35 -15.37
N MET A 417 5.99 -37.55 -16.32
CA MET A 417 5.14 -38.04 -17.43
C MET A 417 5.82 -39.15 -18.23
N ARG A 418 7.10 -38.97 -18.61
CA ARG A 418 7.87 -40.01 -19.32
C ARG A 418 8.06 -41.27 -18.49
N SER A 419 8.32 -41.14 -17.19
CA SER A 419 8.47 -42.27 -16.27
C SER A 419 7.16 -43.04 -16.09
N ARG A 420 6.03 -42.32 -15.98
CA ARG A 420 4.69 -42.88 -15.83
C ARG A 420 4.25 -43.59 -17.11
N ALA A 421 4.53 -43.03 -18.28
CA ALA A 421 4.30 -43.68 -19.57
C ALA A 421 5.12 -44.98 -19.73
N ARG A 422 6.41 -44.97 -19.32
CA ARG A 422 7.25 -46.19 -19.32
C ARG A 422 6.74 -47.27 -18.36
N LEU A 423 6.27 -46.89 -17.17
CA LEU A 423 5.68 -47.81 -16.20
C LEU A 423 4.34 -48.39 -16.69
N ALA A 424 3.51 -47.58 -17.35
CA ALA A 424 2.26 -48.04 -17.97
C ALA A 424 2.53 -49.04 -19.11
N ALA A 425 3.51 -48.75 -19.97
CA ALA A 425 3.92 -49.66 -21.04
C ALA A 425 4.47 -51.00 -20.52
N LYS A 426 5.12 -51.00 -19.35
CA LYS A 426 5.61 -52.23 -18.69
C LYS A 426 4.52 -53.04 -17.97
N LYS A 427 3.39 -52.43 -17.60
CA LYS A 427 2.26 -53.12 -16.94
C LYS A 427 1.20 -53.65 -17.92
N GLY A 428 1.34 -53.35 -19.21
CA GLY A 428 0.44 -53.79 -20.28
C GLY A 428 0.99 -54.97 -21.09
N TRP A 429 1.85 -55.80 -20.50
CA TRP A 429 2.36 -57.05 -21.08
C TRP A 429 1.98 -58.21 -20.17
#